data_AF-A0A943XI97-F1
#
_entry.id   AF-A0A943XI97-F1
#
_cell.length_a   1.000
_cell.length_b   1.000
_cell.length_c   1.000
_cell.angle_alpha   90.00
_cell.angle_beta   90.00
_cell.angle_gamma   90.00
#
_symmetry.space_group_name_H-M   'P 1'
#
loop_
_entity.id
_entity.type
_entity.pdbx_description
1 polymer ?
#
loop_
_entity_poly.entity_id
_entity_poly.type
_entity_poly.pdbx_seq_one_letter_code
_entity_poly.pdbx_strand_id
1 'polypeptide(L)'
;MITPVEIQSKSFKSGIGYDKKDVDGFITEILENYEELYRSNVELKDKVNMLNEGLQHYKNIEASLQKALVLAEKTSEETIRTAELKAQTIEMEAVNNAKAHTADAKQELERVHNQTIALVQQYTKYKAQFTQFLHAQLDLINSDTFKVEAGEFAAFAKSAASAKDAYISSNPMSDFIANGEQAQLPGFDTGEDSGTLGQRDDADSYGMEFGPSGMSTQEKDETSFVDPFDVVKKQPEAAAAEAPKEETAPSEEDVDAYEGEVEDKVQKRAMLADSDEASSGFTFI
;
A
#
# COMPACT_ATOMS: atom_id res chain seq x y z
N MET A 1 -76.50 17.80 -26.56
CA MET A 1 -76.85 19.24 -26.69
C MET A 1 -77.19 19.51 -28.13
N ILE A 2 -78.09 20.46 -28.37
CA ILE A 2 -78.42 20.92 -29.72
C ILE A 2 -77.18 21.65 -30.29
N THR A 3 -76.84 21.39 -31.54
CA THR A 3 -75.72 22.05 -32.24
C THR A 3 -76.19 23.36 -32.89
N PRO A 4 -75.31 24.34 -33.15
CA PRO A 4 -75.68 25.55 -33.89
C PRO A 4 -76.42 25.24 -35.22
N VAL A 5 -75.97 24.21 -35.93
CA VAL A 5 -76.58 23.72 -37.18
C VAL A 5 -78.01 23.20 -36.98
N GLU A 6 -78.29 22.57 -35.84
CA GLU A 6 -79.64 22.10 -35.48
C GLU A 6 -80.58 23.25 -35.06
N ILE A 7 -80.04 24.35 -34.53
CA ILE A 7 -80.82 25.58 -34.26
C ILE A 7 -81.22 26.23 -35.58
N GLN A 8 -80.29 26.33 -36.53
CA GLN A 8 -80.51 26.96 -37.83
C GLN A 8 -81.48 26.19 -38.74
N SER A 9 -81.50 24.85 -38.62
CA SER A 9 -82.39 23.98 -39.40
C SER A 9 -83.76 23.74 -38.74
N LYS A 10 -84.02 24.34 -37.57
CA LYS A 10 -85.28 24.15 -36.85
C LYS A 10 -86.42 24.92 -37.52
N SER A 11 -87.42 24.20 -38.01
CA SER A 11 -88.66 24.80 -38.53
C SER A 11 -89.80 24.70 -37.50
N PHE A 12 -90.57 25.79 -37.38
CA PHE A 12 -91.75 25.86 -36.52
C PHE A 12 -93.04 25.74 -37.34
N LYS A 13 -94.08 25.13 -36.77
CA LYS A 13 -95.40 25.02 -37.42
C LYS A 13 -96.10 26.38 -37.43
N SER A 14 -96.73 26.75 -38.56
CA SER A 14 -97.47 28.02 -38.69
C SER A 14 -98.88 27.92 -38.09
N GLY A 15 -99.29 28.92 -37.29
CA GLY A 15 -100.58 28.97 -36.58
C GLY A 15 -100.79 30.35 -35.91
N ILE A 16 -101.84 30.49 -35.09
CA ILE A 16 -102.05 31.69 -34.25
C ILE A 16 -100.96 31.66 -33.16
N GLY A 17 -99.90 32.46 -33.30
CA GLY A 17 -98.71 32.40 -32.44
C GLY A 17 -97.79 33.60 -32.59
N TYR A 18 -96.55 33.48 -32.12
CA TYR A 18 -95.54 34.55 -32.14
C TYR A 18 -95.24 35.08 -33.55
N ASP A 19 -94.83 36.35 -33.65
CA ASP A 19 -94.46 36.96 -34.93
C ASP A 19 -93.20 36.31 -35.50
N LYS A 20 -93.30 35.84 -36.75
CA LYS A 20 -92.22 35.11 -37.41
C LYS A 20 -90.93 35.95 -37.52
N LYS A 21 -91.03 37.26 -37.78
CA LYS A 21 -89.85 38.12 -37.94
C LYS A 21 -89.11 38.35 -36.62
N ASP A 22 -89.86 38.47 -35.54
CA ASP A 22 -89.31 38.67 -34.19
C ASP A 22 -88.61 37.38 -33.70
N VAL A 23 -89.25 36.23 -33.91
CA VAL A 23 -88.66 34.92 -33.59
C VAL A 23 -87.42 34.64 -34.45
N ASP A 24 -87.47 34.89 -35.76
CA ASP A 24 -86.31 34.67 -36.64
C ASP A 24 -85.11 35.57 -36.23
N GLY A 25 -85.38 36.83 -35.82
CA GLY A 25 -84.35 37.74 -35.29
C GLY A 25 -83.73 37.23 -33.99
N PHE A 26 -84.56 36.79 -33.04
CA PHE A 26 -84.08 36.23 -31.77
C PHE A 26 -83.31 34.92 -31.95
N ILE A 27 -83.75 34.03 -32.85
CA ILE A 27 -83.02 32.80 -33.18
C ILE A 27 -81.66 33.10 -33.81
N THR A 28 -81.55 34.15 -34.63
CA THR A 28 -80.27 34.59 -35.21
C THR A 28 -79.30 35.08 -34.12
N GLU A 29 -79.78 35.89 -33.19
CA GLU A 29 -78.98 36.35 -32.04
C GLU A 29 -78.56 35.18 -31.12
N ILE A 30 -79.46 34.23 -30.86
CA ILE A 30 -79.11 33.00 -30.12
C ILE A 30 -78.05 32.21 -30.88
N LEU A 31 -78.17 32.06 -32.19
CA LEU A 31 -77.23 31.30 -33.00
C LEU A 31 -75.82 31.90 -32.90
N GLU A 32 -75.68 33.22 -33.07
CA GLU A 32 -74.38 33.91 -32.97
C GLU A 32 -73.74 33.72 -31.58
N ASN A 33 -74.50 33.97 -30.52
CA ASN A 33 -74.01 33.79 -29.14
C ASN A 33 -73.66 32.32 -28.83
N TYR A 34 -74.43 31.38 -29.38
CA TYR A 34 -74.22 29.95 -29.15
C TYR A 34 -73.03 29.41 -29.93
N GLU A 35 -72.76 29.92 -31.13
CA GLU A 35 -71.53 29.65 -31.89
C GLU A 35 -70.29 30.19 -31.17
N GLU A 36 -70.35 31.41 -30.66
CA GLU A 36 -69.26 31.99 -29.87
C GLU A 36 -68.99 31.19 -28.59
N LEU A 37 -70.06 30.81 -27.86
CA LEU A 37 -69.95 29.95 -26.69
C LEU A 37 -69.33 28.60 -27.03
N TYR A 38 -69.71 27.99 -28.15
CA TYR A 38 -69.17 26.71 -28.58
C TYR A 38 -67.69 26.81 -28.95
N ARG A 39 -67.29 27.86 -29.69
CA ARG A 39 -65.89 28.13 -30.03
C ARG A 39 -65.05 28.34 -28.77
N SER A 40 -65.51 29.18 -27.85
CA SER A 40 -64.84 29.42 -26.58
C SER A 40 -64.74 28.14 -25.73
N ASN A 41 -65.76 27.28 -25.75
CA ASN A 41 -65.72 26.01 -25.03
C ASN A 41 -64.64 25.05 -25.58
N VAL A 42 -64.48 25.01 -26.91
CA VAL A 42 -63.42 24.23 -27.56
C VAL A 42 -62.04 24.81 -27.22
N GLU A 43 -61.85 26.12 -27.37
CA GLU A 43 -60.58 26.78 -27.03
C GLU A 43 -60.20 26.56 -25.55
N LEU A 44 -61.17 26.64 -24.64
CA LEU A 44 -60.95 26.38 -23.21
C LEU A 44 -60.59 24.92 -22.95
N LYS A 45 -61.25 23.96 -23.62
CA LYS A 45 -60.92 22.54 -23.51
C LYS A 45 -59.51 22.26 -24.01
N ASP A 46 -59.13 22.83 -25.14
CA ASP A 46 -57.77 22.69 -25.68
C ASP A 46 -56.73 23.28 -24.73
N LYS A 47 -57.03 24.44 -24.14
CA LYS A 47 -56.15 25.06 -23.13
C LYS A 47 -56.04 24.22 -21.87
N VAL A 48 -57.14 23.62 -21.40
CA VAL A 48 -57.13 22.70 -20.26
C VAL A 48 -56.29 21.46 -20.57
N ASN A 49 -56.44 20.88 -21.76
CA ASN A 49 -55.66 19.73 -22.18
C ASN A 49 -54.17 20.06 -22.23
N MET A 50 -53.79 21.17 -22.86
CA MET A 50 -52.39 21.63 -22.92
C MET A 50 -51.80 21.88 -21.54
N LEU A 51 -52.55 22.51 -20.63
CA LEU A 51 -52.12 22.73 -19.25
C LEU A 51 -51.98 21.41 -18.49
N ASN A 52 -52.87 20.45 -18.73
CA ASN A 52 -52.83 19.14 -18.10
C ASN A 52 -51.63 18.31 -18.59
N GLU A 53 -51.33 18.35 -19.89
CA GLU A 53 -50.12 17.74 -20.46
C GLU A 53 -48.85 18.36 -19.86
N GLY A 54 -48.79 19.69 -19.77
CA GLY A 54 -47.70 20.39 -19.11
C GLY A 54 -47.55 19.98 -17.64
N LEU A 55 -48.66 19.87 -16.90
CA LEU A 55 -48.66 19.42 -15.52
C LEU A 55 -48.14 17.99 -15.38
N GLN A 56 -48.58 17.07 -16.25
CA GLN A 56 -48.06 15.69 -16.25
C GLN A 56 -46.57 15.63 -16.55
N HIS A 57 -46.08 16.41 -17.51
CA HIS A 57 -44.66 16.51 -17.80
C HIS A 57 -43.85 16.97 -16.57
N TYR A 58 -44.32 18.02 -15.88
CA TYR A 58 -43.65 18.49 -14.66
C TYR A 58 -43.70 17.46 -13.53
N LYS A 59 -44.81 16.75 -13.34
CA LYS A 59 -44.90 15.65 -12.36
C LYS A 59 -43.91 14.53 -12.68
N ASN A 60 -43.72 14.19 -13.95
CA ASN A 60 -42.75 13.17 -14.36
C ASN A 60 -41.31 13.63 -14.08
N ILE A 61 -41.01 14.90 -14.34
CA ILE A 61 -39.70 15.49 -14.00
C ILE A 61 -39.50 15.48 -12.49
N GLU A 62 -40.49 15.89 -11.71
CA GLU A 62 -40.42 15.89 -10.26
C GLU A 62 -40.16 14.48 -9.71
N ALA A 63 -40.87 13.47 -10.19
CA ALA A 63 -40.64 12.08 -9.82
C ALA A 63 -39.23 11.59 -10.19
N SER A 64 -38.73 11.96 -11.37
CA SER A 64 -37.37 11.64 -11.80
C SER A 64 -36.32 12.33 -10.91
N LEU A 65 -36.55 13.60 -10.57
CA LEU A 65 -35.67 14.37 -9.69
C LEU A 65 -35.65 13.80 -8.27
N GLN A 66 -36.81 13.43 -7.73
CA GLN A 66 -36.91 12.77 -6.42
C GLN A 66 -36.14 11.44 -6.42
N LYS A 67 -36.29 10.62 -7.47
CA LYS A 67 -35.52 9.36 -7.62
C LYS A 67 -34.02 9.64 -7.69
N ALA A 68 -33.60 10.64 -8.45
CA ALA A 68 -32.19 11.03 -8.56
C ALA A 68 -31.62 11.53 -7.22
N LEU A 69 -32.40 12.29 -6.44
CA LEU A 69 -32.00 12.75 -5.11
C LEU A 69 -31.83 11.59 -4.13
N VAL A 70 -32.80 10.67 -4.07
CA VAL A 70 -32.71 9.49 -3.21
C VAL A 70 -31.54 8.60 -3.61
N LEU A 71 -31.30 8.43 -4.91
CA LEU A 71 -30.14 7.69 -5.40
C LEU A 71 -28.83 8.38 -5.00
N ALA A 72 -28.73 9.70 -5.18
CA ALA A 72 -27.54 10.46 -4.81
C ALA A 72 -27.27 10.41 -3.31
N GLU A 73 -28.31 10.49 -2.46
CA GLU A 73 -28.21 10.33 -1.02
C GLU A 73 -27.69 8.93 -0.66
N LYS A 74 -28.32 7.88 -1.20
CA LYS A 74 -27.92 6.50 -0.96
C LYS A 74 -26.49 6.21 -1.41
N THR A 75 -26.10 6.69 -2.60
CA THR A 75 -24.72 6.55 -3.10
C THR A 75 -23.73 7.32 -2.24
N SER A 76 -24.11 8.49 -1.75
CA SER A 76 -23.27 9.29 -0.84
C SER A 76 -23.05 8.57 0.49
N GLU A 77 -24.13 8.06 1.10
CA GLU A 77 -24.08 7.26 2.33
C GLU A 77 -23.23 5.99 2.15
N GLU A 78 -23.42 5.27 1.05
CA GLU A 78 -22.66 4.06 0.75
C GLU A 78 -21.17 4.36 0.54
N THR A 79 -20.85 5.49 -0.12
CA THR A 79 -19.48 5.95 -0.31
C THR A 79 -18.82 6.30 1.02
N ILE A 80 -19.51 7.05 1.89
CA ILE A 80 -19.03 7.41 3.23
C ILE A 80 -18.80 6.14 4.05
N ARG A 81 -19.78 5.24 4.11
CA ARG A 81 -19.68 3.98 4.85
C ARG A 81 -18.51 3.12 4.36
N THR A 82 -18.32 3.05 3.04
CA THR A 82 -17.20 2.30 2.46
C THR A 82 -15.86 2.93 2.80
N ALA A 83 -15.77 4.27 2.79
CA ALA A 83 -14.57 4.99 3.20
C ALA A 83 -14.25 4.78 4.68
N GLU A 84 -15.27 4.83 5.56
CA GLU A 84 -15.13 4.55 6.99
C GLU A 84 -14.64 3.12 7.26
N LEU A 85 -15.24 2.12 6.62
CA LEU A 85 -14.80 0.73 6.76
C LEU A 85 -13.36 0.51 6.27
N LYS A 86 -12.99 1.15 5.16
CA LYS A 86 -11.61 1.13 4.65
C LYS A 86 -10.64 1.81 5.62
N ALA A 87 -11.00 2.98 6.14
CA ALA A 87 -10.20 3.68 7.13
C ALA A 87 -9.98 2.84 8.39
N GLN A 88 -11.05 2.23 8.93
CA GLN A 88 -10.97 1.34 10.09
C GLN A 88 -10.08 0.12 9.81
N THR A 89 -10.17 -0.46 8.61
CA THR A 89 -9.33 -1.59 8.21
C THR A 89 -7.86 -1.19 8.14
N ILE A 90 -7.55 -0.04 7.53
CA ILE A 90 -6.20 0.51 7.44
C ILE A 90 -5.64 0.79 8.84
N GLU A 91 -6.44 1.40 9.73
CA GLU A 91 -6.02 1.66 11.11
C GLU A 91 -5.72 0.35 11.86
N MET A 92 -6.60 -0.65 11.74
CA MET A 92 -6.40 -1.94 12.37
C MET A 92 -5.15 -2.65 11.83
N GLU A 93 -4.94 -2.62 10.51
CA GLU A 93 -3.77 -3.20 9.86
C GLU A 93 -2.48 -2.46 10.29
N ALA A 94 -2.48 -1.13 10.31
CA ALA A 94 -1.35 -0.33 10.76
C ALA A 94 -0.99 -0.63 12.22
N VAL A 95 -1.98 -0.74 13.10
CA VAL A 95 -1.78 -1.11 14.51
C VAL A 95 -1.21 -2.52 14.64
N ASN A 96 -1.71 -3.48 13.86
CA ASN A 96 -1.22 -4.86 13.87
C ASN A 96 0.21 -4.95 13.34
N ASN A 97 0.52 -4.26 12.25
CA ASN A 97 1.87 -4.21 11.68
C ASN A 97 2.85 -3.53 12.65
N ALA A 98 2.46 -2.43 13.30
CA ALA A 98 3.27 -1.79 14.32
C ALA A 98 3.53 -2.73 15.52
N LYS A 99 2.51 -3.47 15.96
CA LYS A 99 2.67 -4.49 17.02
C LYS A 99 3.61 -5.62 16.58
N ALA A 100 3.48 -6.11 15.35
CA ALA A 100 4.38 -7.13 14.81
C ALA A 100 5.82 -6.63 14.74
N HIS A 101 6.07 -5.45 14.16
CA HIS A 101 7.40 -4.85 14.07
C HIS A 101 8.02 -4.59 15.45
N THR A 102 7.24 -4.13 16.43
CA THR A 102 7.75 -3.92 17.78
C THR A 102 8.05 -5.23 18.50
N ALA A 103 7.30 -6.30 18.23
CA ALA A 103 7.60 -7.63 18.73
C ALA A 103 8.88 -8.19 18.11
N ASP A 104 9.02 -8.10 16.80
CA ASP A 104 10.22 -8.54 16.06
C ASP A 104 11.47 -7.79 16.54
N ALA A 105 11.37 -6.46 16.67
CA ALA A 105 12.47 -5.63 17.16
C ALA A 105 12.89 -6.00 18.59
N LYS A 106 11.93 -6.31 19.47
CA LYS A 106 12.22 -6.77 20.84
C LYS A 106 12.88 -8.14 20.84
N GLN A 107 12.40 -9.08 20.03
CA GLN A 107 13.00 -10.40 19.90
C GLN A 107 14.44 -10.31 19.40
N GLU A 108 14.69 -9.45 18.41
CA GLU A 108 16.04 -9.23 17.88
C GLU A 108 16.95 -8.54 18.90
N LEU A 109 16.43 -7.56 19.65
CA LEU A 109 17.15 -6.93 20.75
C LEU A 109 17.55 -7.95 21.81
N GLU A 110 16.64 -8.83 22.22
CA GLU A 110 16.92 -9.90 23.18
C GLU A 110 17.97 -10.89 22.62
N ARG A 111 17.88 -11.24 21.34
CA ARG A 111 18.85 -12.10 20.66
C ARG A 111 20.25 -11.50 20.71
N VAL A 112 20.41 -10.24 20.31
CA VAL A 112 21.69 -9.52 20.31
C VAL A 112 22.20 -9.31 21.74
N HIS A 113 21.31 -9.00 22.68
CA HIS A 113 21.66 -8.85 24.10
C HIS A 113 22.24 -10.15 24.67
N ASN A 114 21.59 -11.29 24.42
CA ASN A 114 22.06 -12.60 24.85
C ASN A 114 23.39 -12.98 24.20
N GLN A 115 23.58 -12.68 22.91
CA GLN A 115 24.87 -12.87 22.24
C GLN A 115 25.98 -12.01 22.86
N THR A 116 25.67 -10.77 23.23
CA THR A 116 26.62 -9.86 23.87
C THR A 116 27.04 -10.39 25.24
N ILE A 117 26.08 -10.85 26.05
CA ILE A 117 26.36 -11.48 27.35
C ILE A 117 27.26 -12.71 27.16
N ALA A 118 26.92 -13.59 26.21
CA ALA A 118 27.70 -14.79 25.93
C ALA A 118 29.14 -14.45 25.51
N LEU A 119 29.33 -13.43 24.67
CA LEU A 119 30.65 -12.99 24.22
C LEU A 119 31.48 -12.40 25.37
N VAL A 120 30.87 -11.59 26.24
CA VAL A 120 31.54 -11.04 27.44
C VAL A 120 31.96 -12.17 28.39
N GLN A 121 31.13 -13.18 28.57
CA GLN A 121 31.49 -14.37 29.37
C GLN A 121 32.65 -15.15 28.73
N GLN A 122 32.64 -15.35 27.41
CA GLN A 122 33.73 -16.00 26.69
C GLN A 122 35.04 -15.20 26.83
N TYR A 123 34.98 -13.88 26.66
CA TYR A 123 36.14 -13.00 26.86
C TYR A 123 36.70 -13.11 28.28
N THR A 124 35.83 -13.12 29.30
CA THR A 124 36.24 -13.24 30.70
C THR A 124 36.91 -14.59 30.98
N LYS A 125 36.35 -15.68 30.44
CA LYS A 125 36.94 -17.03 30.53
C LYS A 125 38.31 -17.08 29.85
N TYR A 126 38.41 -16.56 28.62
CA TYR A 126 39.66 -16.51 27.87
C TYR A 126 40.72 -15.71 28.60
N LYS A 127 40.37 -14.53 29.12
CA LYS A 127 41.28 -13.71 29.94
C LYS A 127 41.79 -14.48 31.15
N ALA A 128 40.90 -15.14 31.91
CA ALA A 128 41.28 -15.92 33.07
C ALA A 128 42.22 -17.09 32.71
N GLN A 129 41.90 -17.84 31.65
CA GLN A 129 42.74 -18.93 31.14
C GLN A 129 44.12 -18.43 30.71
N PHE A 130 44.18 -17.30 30.00
CA PHE A 130 45.45 -16.73 29.54
C PHE A 130 46.30 -16.21 30.69
N THR A 131 45.68 -15.56 31.69
CA THR A 131 46.38 -15.15 32.91
C THR A 131 46.91 -16.36 33.69
N GLN A 132 46.14 -17.43 33.82
CA GLN A 132 46.59 -18.68 34.45
C GLN A 132 47.75 -19.33 33.68
N PHE A 133 47.68 -19.34 32.35
CA PHE A 133 48.77 -19.83 31.51
C PHE A 133 50.06 -19.02 31.72
N LEU A 134 49.97 -17.69 31.73
CA LEU A 134 51.14 -16.83 31.99
C LEU A 134 51.70 -17.02 33.40
N HIS A 135 50.86 -17.16 34.43
CA HIS A 135 51.32 -17.49 35.77
C HIS A 135 52.03 -18.85 35.81
N ALA A 136 51.48 -19.88 35.16
CA ALA A 136 52.14 -21.18 35.09
C ALA A 136 53.51 -21.12 34.37
N GLN A 137 53.65 -20.31 33.32
CA GLN A 137 54.93 -20.08 32.65
C GLN A 137 55.93 -19.32 33.54
N LEU A 138 55.46 -18.29 34.26
CA LEU A 138 56.28 -17.57 35.24
C LEU A 138 56.73 -18.49 36.38
N ASP A 139 55.83 -19.32 36.91
CA ASP A 139 56.15 -20.30 37.95
C ASP A 139 57.17 -21.33 37.44
N LEU A 140 57.05 -21.78 36.19
CA LEU A 140 58.03 -22.67 35.57
C LEU A 140 59.42 -22.03 35.47
N ILE A 141 59.51 -20.78 35.01
CA ILE A 141 60.79 -20.03 34.92
C ILE A 141 61.37 -19.77 36.31
N ASN A 142 60.53 -19.45 37.29
CA ASN A 142 60.96 -19.21 38.67
C ASN A 142 61.25 -20.52 39.44
N SER A 143 60.87 -21.68 38.90
CA SER A 143 61.15 -22.98 39.50
C SER A 143 62.66 -23.30 39.44
N ASP A 144 63.10 -24.17 40.37
CA ASP A 144 64.49 -24.61 40.47
C ASP A 144 65.00 -25.31 39.19
N THR A 145 64.12 -25.67 38.25
CA THR A 145 64.46 -26.26 36.95
C THR A 145 65.31 -25.33 36.07
N PHE A 146 65.11 -24.00 36.16
CA PHE A 146 65.88 -23.01 35.40
C PHE A 146 66.97 -22.32 36.22
N LYS A 147 67.15 -22.72 37.49
CA LYS A 147 68.32 -22.33 38.27
C LYS A 147 69.52 -23.11 37.75
N VAL A 148 70.15 -22.58 36.71
CA VAL A 148 71.50 -22.99 36.34
C VAL A 148 72.39 -22.60 37.52
N GLU A 149 72.68 -23.55 38.41
CA GLU A 149 73.68 -23.32 39.43
C GLU A 149 75.04 -23.15 38.74
N ALA A 150 75.73 -22.05 39.06
CA ALA A 150 77.05 -21.75 38.51
C ALA A 150 78.07 -22.89 38.71
N GLY A 151 77.81 -23.81 39.65
CA GLY A 151 78.59 -25.02 39.88
C GLY A 151 78.54 -26.05 38.73
N GLU A 152 77.40 -26.20 38.05
CA GLU A 152 77.24 -27.17 36.94
C GLU A 152 77.94 -26.67 35.67
N PHE A 153 77.91 -25.36 35.41
CA PHE A 153 78.66 -24.75 34.32
C PHE A 153 80.18 -24.84 34.53
N ALA A 154 80.64 -24.75 35.79
CA ALA A 154 82.04 -24.94 36.14
C ALA A 154 82.52 -26.40 35.99
N ALA A 155 81.64 -27.38 36.23
CA ALA A 155 81.93 -28.79 36.00
C ALA A 155 82.06 -29.12 34.50
N PHE A 156 81.18 -28.56 33.66
CA PHE A 156 81.26 -28.68 32.21
C PHE A 156 82.52 -28.02 31.62
N ALA A 157 82.88 -26.82 32.10
CA ALA A 157 84.11 -26.16 31.70
C ALA A 157 85.38 -26.97 32.08
N LYS A 158 85.38 -27.63 33.25
CA LYS A 158 86.47 -28.52 33.66
C LYS A 158 86.58 -29.77 32.78
N SER A 159 85.47 -30.39 32.36
CA SER A 159 85.52 -31.53 31.43
C SER A 159 85.97 -31.13 30.02
N ALA A 160 85.65 -29.92 29.58
CA ALA A 160 86.13 -29.38 28.30
C ALA A 160 87.63 -29.06 28.33
N ALA A 161 88.15 -28.59 29.48
CA ALA A 161 89.58 -28.37 29.67
C ALA A 161 90.39 -29.69 29.66
N SER A 162 89.91 -30.75 30.32
CA SER A 162 90.59 -32.06 30.31
C SER A 162 90.54 -32.77 28.95
N ALA A 163 89.53 -32.49 28.12
CA ALA A 163 89.44 -33.03 26.76
C ALA A 163 90.44 -32.33 25.80
N LYS A 164 90.83 -31.09 26.08
CA LYS A 164 91.81 -30.34 25.28
C LYS A 164 93.25 -30.80 25.53
N ASP A 165 93.57 -31.22 26.76
CA ASP A 165 94.88 -31.79 27.10
C ASP A 165 95.08 -33.21 26.53
N ALA A 166 94.00 -33.98 26.36
CA ALA A 166 94.06 -35.32 25.77
C ALA A 166 94.29 -35.30 24.24
N TYR A 167 93.72 -34.33 23.52
CA TYR A 167 93.81 -34.22 22.05
C TYR A 167 95.17 -33.70 21.56
N ILE A 168 95.91 -32.93 22.38
CA ILE A 168 97.23 -32.39 22.02
C ILE A 168 98.33 -33.47 22.13
N SER A 169 98.15 -34.53 22.94
CA SER A 169 99.18 -35.59 23.10
C SER A 169 99.06 -36.76 22.12
N SER A 170 97.96 -36.87 21.36
CA SER A 170 97.70 -38.02 20.48
C SER A 170 97.73 -37.72 18.98
N ASN A 171 98.07 -36.49 18.57
CA ASN A 171 98.22 -36.15 17.16
C ASN A 171 99.70 -36.26 16.73
N PRO A 172 100.11 -37.28 15.95
CA PRO A 172 101.49 -37.47 15.51
C PRO A 172 101.95 -36.52 14.38
N MET A 173 101.29 -35.35 14.24
CA MET A 173 101.55 -34.39 13.14
C MET A 173 101.85 -32.97 13.66
N SER A 174 102.09 -32.79 14.97
CA SER A 174 102.42 -31.50 15.57
C SER A 174 103.75 -30.91 15.07
N ASP A 175 104.66 -31.73 14.56
CA ASP A 175 105.95 -31.28 14.01
C ASP A 175 105.87 -30.73 12.57
N PHE A 176 104.74 -30.89 11.87
CA PHE A 176 104.59 -30.39 10.50
C PHE A 176 104.01 -28.96 10.43
N ILE A 177 103.33 -28.49 11.49
CA ILE A 177 102.76 -27.12 11.55
C ILE A 177 103.82 -26.08 12.01
N ALA A 178 104.94 -26.53 12.58
CA ALA A 178 105.97 -25.65 13.12
C ALA A 178 106.92 -25.03 12.06
N ASN A 179 107.01 -25.58 10.84
CA ASN A 179 107.88 -25.04 9.78
C ASN A 179 107.36 -25.41 8.36
N GLY A 180 107.04 -24.41 7.52
CA GLY A 180 107.02 -24.60 6.06
C GLY A 180 105.74 -24.16 5.32
N GLU A 181 105.67 -22.86 5.02
CA GLU A 181 105.48 -22.27 3.68
C GLU A 181 104.56 -22.94 2.62
N GLN A 182 103.58 -22.14 2.16
CA GLN A 182 102.90 -22.14 0.84
C GLN A 182 102.35 -23.46 0.26
N ALA A 183 101.02 -23.59 0.30
CA ALA A 183 100.27 -24.24 -0.78
C ALA A 183 98.85 -23.64 -0.91
N GLN A 184 98.64 -22.89 -1.98
CA GLN A 184 97.33 -22.42 -2.44
C GLN A 184 96.45 -23.63 -2.79
N LEU A 185 95.27 -23.76 -2.18
CA LEU A 185 94.29 -24.77 -2.57
C LEU A 185 93.51 -24.30 -3.81
N PRO A 186 93.32 -25.17 -4.83
CA PRO A 186 92.65 -24.80 -6.06
C PRO A 186 91.12 -24.83 -5.86
N GLY A 187 90.42 -23.86 -6.44
CA GLY A 187 88.97 -23.93 -6.62
C GLY A 187 88.11 -23.08 -5.69
N PHE A 188 88.58 -21.91 -5.25
CA PHE A 188 87.69 -20.87 -4.73
C PHE A 188 87.27 -19.95 -5.89
N ASP A 189 86.15 -20.28 -6.53
CA ASP A 189 85.46 -19.39 -7.46
C ASP A 189 84.43 -18.58 -6.67
N THR A 190 84.71 -17.29 -6.49
CA THR A 190 83.73 -16.31 -6.04
C THR A 190 82.82 -15.95 -7.21
N GLY A 191 81.94 -16.89 -7.56
CA GLY A 191 80.86 -16.68 -8.52
C GLY A 191 79.63 -16.15 -7.80
N GLU A 192 79.36 -14.86 -7.97
CA GLU A 192 78.07 -14.23 -7.68
C GLU A 192 76.99 -14.87 -8.57
N ASP A 193 76.43 -16.00 -8.16
CA ASP A 193 75.25 -16.57 -8.79
C ASP A 193 73.99 -16.00 -8.12
N SER A 194 73.59 -14.82 -8.60
CA SER A 194 72.28 -14.24 -8.32
C SER A 194 71.20 -15.10 -8.99
N GLY A 195 70.77 -16.13 -8.27
CA GLY A 195 69.68 -17.02 -8.68
C GLY A 195 68.39 -16.25 -8.93
N THR A 196 68.12 -15.97 -10.20
CA THR A 196 66.83 -15.54 -10.74
C THR A 196 65.81 -16.65 -10.48
N LEU A 197 64.99 -16.45 -9.45
CA LEU A 197 63.85 -17.30 -9.12
C LEU A 197 62.84 -17.28 -10.27
N GLY A 198 62.69 -18.44 -10.90
CA GLY A 198 61.74 -18.69 -11.97
C GLY A 198 60.28 -18.43 -11.57
N GLN A 199 59.49 -18.16 -12.60
CA GLN A 199 58.05 -17.99 -12.55
C GLN A 199 57.38 -19.08 -11.71
N ARG A 200 56.64 -18.64 -10.70
CA ARG A 200 55.41 -19.31 -10.27
C ARG A 200 54.30 -18.29 -10.42
N ASP A 201 53.49 -18.52 -11.45
CA ASP A 201 52.09 -18.15 -11.42
C ASP A 201 51.43 -18.79 -10.18
N ASP A 202 50.31 -18.20 -9.76
CA ASP A 202 49.31 -18.68 -8.78
C ASP A 202 49.09 -17.72 -7.60
N ALA A 203 48.16 -16.79 -7.85
CA ALA A 203 46.95 -16.53 -7.05
C ALA A 203 47.05 -16.08 -5.57
N ASP A 204 46.49 -14.88 -5.38
CA ASP A 204 45.61 -14.45 -4.27
C ASP A 204 46.23 -13.94 -2.95
N SER A 205 46.51 -12.64 -2.97
CA SER A 205 46.55 -11.76 -1.80
C SER A 205 45.13 -11.50 -1.29
N TYR A 206 44.82 -11.95 -0.07
CA TYR A 206 43.65 -11.50 0.69
C TYR A 206 43.84 -10.04 1.14
N GLY A 207 43.19 -9.12 0.43
CA GLY A 207 42.98 -7.73 0.83
C GLY A 207 41.49 -7.45 0.96
N MET A 208 41.00 -7.37 2.19
CA MET A 208 39.68 -6.81 2.51
C MET A 208 39.68 -5.31 2.24
N GLU A 209 38.70 -4.78 1.49
CA GLU A 209 37.70 -3.82 2.02
C GLU A 209 36.75 -3.19 0.97
N PHE A 210 35.46 -3.16 1.36
CA PHE A 210 34.36 -2.24 1.06
C PHE A 210 33.83 -1.96 -0.36
N GLY A 211 32.56 -2.39 -0.58
CA GLY A 211 31.54 -1.64 -1.35
C GLY A 211 30.93 -2.40 -2.54
N PRO A 212 29.60 -2.64 -2.59
CA PRO A 212 29.00 -3.32 -3.72
C PRO A 212 28.64 -2.33 -4.83
N SER A 213 29.32 -2.42 -5.96
CA SER A 213 28.92 -1.79 -7.21
C SER A 213 28.80 -2.84 -8.32
N GLY A 214 27.56 -3.12 -8.72
CA GLY A 214 27.15 -3.44 -10.09
C GLY A 214 27.49 -4.82 -10.67
N MET A 215 26.49 -5.70 -10.74
CA MET A 215 26.41 -6.73 -11.80
C MET A 215 24.98 -6.81 -12.38
N SER A 216 24.93 -6.59 -13.69
CA SER A 216 23.95 -6.95 -14.73
C SER A 216 22.55 -7.50 -14.37
N THR A 217 21.55 -6.70 -14.73
CA THR A 217 20.42 -7.00 -15.65
C THR A 217 19.88 -8.44 -15.70
N GLN A 218 18.72 -8.64 -15.08
CA GLN A 218 17.59 -9.34 -15.70
C GLN A 218 16.26 -8.80 -15.15
N GLU A 219 15.50 -8.18 -16.06
CA GLU A 219 14.05 -7.94 -16.10
C GLU A 219 13.24 -8.01 -14.79
N LYS A 220 12.70 -6.85 -14.37
CA LYS A 220 11.25 -6.63 -14.10
C LYS A 220 10.95 -5.21 -13.60
N ASP A 221 9.97 -4.60 -14.26
CA ASP A 221 8.95 -3.67 -13.77
C ASP A 221 9.37 -2.55 -12.81
N GLU A 222 9.64 -1.37 -13.38
CA GLU A 222 9.59 -0.11 -12.65
C GLU A 222 8.29 0.64 -12.94
N THR A 223 7.52 0.80 -11.86
CA THR A 223 6.46 1.78 -11.68
C THR A 223 7.01 3.19 -11.85
N SER A 224 6.52 3.92 -12.86
CA SER A 224 6.74 5.36 -12.98
C SER A 224 5.99 6.10 -11.87
N PHE A 225 6.74 6.91 -11.12
CA PHE A 225 6.19 7.97 -10.28
C PHE A 225 5.39 8.94 -11.17
N VAL A 226 4.10 9.08 -10.91
CA VAL A 226 3.16 9.94 -11.66
C VAL A 226 3.09 11.29 -10.95
N ASP A 227 3.45 12.35 -11.67
CA ASP A 227 3.33 13.75 -11.22
C ASP A 227 1.83 14.14 -11.14
N PRO A 228 1.29 14.67 -10.02
CA PRO A 228 -0.17 14.79 -9.81
C PRO A 228 -0.86 15.87 -10.65
N PHE A 229 -0.10 16.65 -11.43
CA PHE A 229 -0.61 17.85 -12.12
C PHE A 229 -0.49 17.83 -13.65
N ASP A 230 -0.07 16.73 -14.27
CA ASP A 230 0.19 16.68 -15.71
C ASP A 230 -1.02 16.26 -16.58
N VAL A 231 -2.25 16.55 -16.12
CA VAL A 231 -3.50 16.29 -16.85
C VAL A 231 -4.06 17.57 -17.48
N VAL A 232 -3.31 18.22 -18.37
CA VAL A 232 -3.88 19.18 -19.32
C VAL A 232 -3.11 19.13 -20.65
N LYS A 233 -3.49 18.20 -21.52
CA LYS A 233 -3.51 18.34 -23.01
C LYS A 233 -3.88 17.02 -23.68
N LYS A 234 -5.16 16.67 -23.64
CA LYS A 234 -5.80 15.92 -24.73
C LYS A 234 -7.32 16.12 -24.66
N GLN A 235 -7.84 16.87 -25.63
CA GLN A 235 -9.27 16.92 -25.91
C GLN A 235 -9.78 15.51 -26.22
N PRO A 236 -11.00 15.15 -25.80
CA PRO A 236 -11.71 14.04 -26.43
C PRO A 236 -12.44 14.57 -27.67
N GLU A 237 -12.18 13.92 -28.81
CA GLU A 237 -13.04 13.94 -29.98
C GLU A 237 -14.46 13.48 -29.61
N ALA A 238 -15.45 14.10 -30.25
CA ALA A 238 -16.85 13.76 -30.15
C ALA A 238 -17.09 12.30 -30.57
N ALA A 239 -17.54 11.47 -29.63
CA ALA A 239 -18.14 10.18 -29.93
C ALA A 239 -19.60 10.41 -30.36
N ALA A 240 -19.91 9.91 -31.56
CA ALA A 240 -21.21 9.98 -32.18
C ALA A 240 -22.32 9.31 -31.34
N ALA A 241 -23.51 9.90 -31.41
CA ALA A 241 -24.74 9.38 -30.83
C ALA A 241 -25.10 8.01 -31.44
N GLU A 242 -25.24 7.00 -30.59
CA GLU A 242 -25.92 5.74 -30.92
C GLU A 242 -27.30 5.76 -30.23
N ALA A 243 -28.36 5.53 -31.02
CA ALA A 243 -29.75 5.66 -30.61
C ALA A 243 -30.16 4.59 -29.56
N PRO A 244 -31.11 4.88 -28.63
CA PRO A 244 -31.59 3.87 -27.69
C PRO A 244 -32.49 2.86 -28.40
N LYS A 245 -32.21 1.57 -28.16
CA LYS A 245 -33.13 0.47 -28.50
C LYS A 245 -34.34 0.52 -27.57
N GLU A 246 -35.51 0.29 -28.15
CA GLU A 246 -36.80 0.05 -27.50
C GLU A 246 -36.65 -1.02 -26.40
N GLU A 247 -36.92 -0.64 -25.15
CA GLU A 247 -37.10 -1.56 -24.04
C GLU A 247 -38.53 -1.35 -23.50
N THR A 248 -39.29 -2.43 -23.51
CA THR A 248 -40.74 -2.50 -23.26
C THR A 248 -41.10 -2.08 -21.83
N ALA A 249 -42.18 -1.30 -21.70
CA ALA A 249 -42.72 -0.82 -20.42
C ALA A 249 -43.08 -1.97 -19.45
N PRO A 250 -42.88 -1.81 -18.13
CA PRO A 250 -43.30 -2.80 -17.14
C PRO A 250 -44.82 -2.79 -16.95
N SER A 251 -45.41 -3.98 -16.78
CA SER A 251 -46.83 -4.22 -16.56
C SER A 251 -47.32 -3.71 -15.19
N GLU A 252 -48.57 -3.26 -15.14
CA GLU A 252 -49.24 -2.63 -13.99
C GLU A 252 -49.24 -3.47 -12.69
N GLU A 253 -48.99 -4.78 -12.74
CA GLU A 253 -48.94 -5.65 -11.54
C GLU A 253 -47.70 -5.42 -10.65
N ASP A 254 -46.61 -4.86 -11.18
CA ASP A 254 -45.37 -4.66 -10.40
C ASP A 254 -45.38 -3.37 -9.56
N VAL A 255 -46.33 -2.45 -9.80
CA VAL A 255 -46.37 -1.14 -9.11
C VAL A 255 -47.01 -1.26 -7.72
N ASP A 256 -48.05 -2.10 -7.60
CA ASP A 256 -48.80 -2.29 -6.34
C ASP A 256 -47.98 -3.02 -5.27
N ALA A 257 -47.01 -3.85 -5.67
CA ALA A 257 -46.12 -4.54 -4.73
C ALA A 257 -45.15 -3.59 -4.03
N TYR A 258 -44.74 -2.48 -4.68
CA TYR A 258 -43.82 -1.52 -4.10
C TYR A 258 -44.51 -0.54 -3.14
N GLU A 259 -45.78 -0.19 -3.34
CA GLU A 259 -46.51 0.68 -2.41
C GLU A 259 -46.80 0.00 -1.06
N GLY A 260 -47.14 -1.30 -1.09
CA GLY A 260 -47.43 -2.07 0.14
C GLY A 260 -46.24 -2.20 1.10
N GLU A 261 -45.02 -2.33 0.60
CA GLU A 261 -43.82 -2.43 1.46
C GLU A 261 -43.40 -1.09 2.10
N VAL A 262 -43.75 0.04 1.47
CA VAL A 262 -43.40 1.37 1.96
C VAL A 262 -44.34 1.78 3.09
N GLU A 263 -45.64 1.49 2.98
CA GLU A 263 -46.62 1.80 4.03
C GLU A 263 -46.34 1.02 5.33
N ASP A 264 -45.96 -0.25 5.22
CA ASP A 264 -45.71 -1.11 6.39
C ASP A 264 -44.45 -0.66 7.18
N LYS A 265 -43.43 -0.12 6.48
CA LYS A 265 -42.23 0.46 7.11
C LYS A 265 -42.51 1.81 7.78
N VAL A 266 -43.41 2.62 7.22
CA VAL A 266 -43.79 3.92 7.80
C VAL A 266 -44.63 3.72 9.06
N GLN A 267 -45.58 2.79 9.05
CA GLN A 267 -46.39 2.48 10.24
C GLN A 267 -45.56 1.89 11.38
N LYS A 268 -44.58 1.02 11.05
CA LYS A 268 -43.68 0.44 12.06
C LYS A 268 -42.75 1.47 12.70
N ARG A 269 -42.33 2.52 11.96
CA ARG A 269 -41.57 3.64 12.53
C ARG A 269 -42.42 4.55 13.40
N ALA A 270 -43.69 4.81 13.02
CA ALA A 270 -44.59 5.63 13.81
C ALA A 270 -44.92 5.00 15.18
N MET A 271 -45.05 3.67 15.25
CA MET A 271 -45.31 2.97 16.52
C MET A 271 -44.11 2.95 17.49
N LEU A 272 -42.86 3.04 16.98
CA LEU A 272 -41.69 3.11 17.85
C LEU A 272 -41.44 4.53 18.41
N ALA A 273 -41.90 5.58 17.72
CA ALA A 273 -41.69 6.95 18.17
C ALA A 273 -42.60 7.34 19.36
N ASP A 274 -43.78 6.74 19.46
CA ASP A 274 -44.76 7.05 20.52
C ASP A 274 -44.42 6.38 21.87
N SER A 275 -43.44 5.46 21.90
CA SER A 275 -42.97 4.83 23.14
C SER A 275 -41.86 5.58 23.88
N ASP A 276 -41.20 6.56 23.24
CA ASP A 276 -40.04 7.27 23.83
C ASP A 276 -40.39 8.63 24.46
N GLU A 277 -41.56 9.22 24.17
CA GLU A 277 -41.95 10.51 24.76
C GLU A 277 -42.40 10.43 26.24
N ALA A 278 -42.58 9.22 26.79
CA ALA A 278 -42.99 9.05 28.19
C ALA A 278 -41.82 9.14 29.21
N SER A 279 -40.55 9.25 28.79
CA SER A 279 -39.41 9.00 29.69
C SER A 279 -38.37 10.11 29.88
N SER A 280 -38.48 11.31 29.30
CA SER A 280 -37.48 12.36 29.59
C SER A 280 -38.09 13.71 29.94
N GLY A 281 -38.47 13.84 31.22
CA GLY A 281 -38.65 15.14 31.86
C GLY A 281 -37.31 15.84 32.01
N PHE A 282 -37.10 16.92 31.24
CA PHE A 282 -35.98 17.84 31.45
C PHE A 282 -36.54 19.25 31.73
N THR A 283 -36.54 19.62 33.01
CA THR A 283 -36.93 20.94 33.51
C THR A 283 -35.72 21.88 33.47
N PHE A 284 -35.87 23.02 32.81
CA PHE A 284 -34.89 24.11 32.77
C PHE A 284 -34.91 24.89 34.10
N ILE A 285 -33.77 24.97 34.79
CA ILE A 285 -33.39 26.04 35.73
C ILE A 285 -31.99 26.50 35.34
#